data_AF-A0A855X397-F1
#
_entry.id   AF-A0A855X397-F1
#
_cell.length_a   1.000
_cell.length_b   1.000
_cell.length_c   1.000
_cell.angle_alpha   90.00
_cell.angle_beta   90.00
_cell.angle_gamma   90.00
#
_symmetry.space_group_name_H-M   'P 1'
#
loop_
_entity.id
_entity.type
_entity.pdbx_description
1 polymer ?
#
loop_
_entity_poly.entity_id
_entity_poly.type
_entity_poly.pdbx_seq_one_letter_code
_entity_poly.pdbx_strand_id
1 'polypeptide(L)'
;RFHKAEEKNDPEFAGRLASLADIYVNDAFGSAHRAHASTEGVTHHFKQSIAGFLMEKELRYLGNALANPKRPFAAILGGAKISGKIDVIQQLLDKVDILVIGGGMVFTFTKAMGYKVGDSLVEAEKIDLARETLARIQGSKVKLVLPVDAVIASEISDSATTRVCPINAIPDGMKGLDIGPDSIKQISVALAGAKTVVWNGPMGVFEHKPFAKGTFEMAKLLADLTQRGATTVVGGGDSAAAVAEAGLEDRLTHISTGGGASLEFLEGKVLPGVAALTEQSNVHSV
;
A
#
# COMPACT_ATOMS: atom_id res chain seq x y z
N ARG A 1 -12.92 -20.73 6.47
CA ARG A 1 -12.59 -20.88 7.90
C ARG A 1 -13.76 -21.46 8.73
N PHE A 2 -14.47 -22.48 8.23
CA PHE A 2 -15.55 -23.11 9.03
C PHE A 2 -15.04 -23.97 10.17
N HIS A 3 -13.82 -24.50 10.05
CA HIS A 3 -13.17 -25.24 11.12
C HIS A 3 -12.48 -24.27 12.09
N LYS A 4 -12.85 -24.29 13.38
CA LYS A 4 -12.29 -23.40 14.42
C LYS A 4 -10.78 -23.58 14.61
N ALA A 5 -10.23 -24.71 14.17
CA ALA A 5 -8.81 -25.03 14.27
C ALA A 5 -7.97 -24.34 13.20
N GLU A 6 -8.59 -23.81 12.14
CA GLU A 6 -7.91 -23.14 11.02
C GLU A 6 -7.07 -21.95 11.48
N GLU A 7 -7.69 -20.98 12.16
CA GLU A 7 -7.00 -19.76 12.62
C GLU A 7 -6.03 -20.02 13.78
N LYS A 8 -6.17 -21.16 14.45
CA LYS A 8 -5.29 -21.58 15.56
C LYS A 8 -4.04 -22.30 15.08
N ASN A 9 -3.92 -22.53 13.77
CA ASN A 9 -2.84 -23.32 13.19
C ASN A 9 -2.68 -24.70 13.85
N ASP A 10 -3.82 -25.35 14.10
CA ASP A 10 -3.85 -26.60 14.87
C ASP A 10 -3.10 -27.74 14.14
N PRO A 11 -2.08 -28.37 14.78
CA PRO A 11 -1.26 -29.39 14.12
C PRO A 11 -2.03 -30.63 13.69
N GLU A 12 -3.06 -31.06 14.45
CA GLU A 12 -3.86 -32.22 14.08
C GLU A 12 -4.70 -31.93 12.84
N PHE A 13 -5.30 -30.75 12.78
CA PHE A 13 -6.05 -30.30 11.61
C PHE A 13 -5.15 -30.10 10.38
N ALA A 14 -3.97 -29.50 10.55
CA ALA A 14 -2.97 -29.37 9.47
C ALA A 14 -2.55 -30.74 8.92
N GLY A 15 -2.27 -31.72 9.78
CA GLY A 15 -1.95 -33.09 9.37
C GLY A 15 -3.10 -33.78 8.63
N ARG A 16 -4.35 -33.52 9.03
CA ARG A 16 -5.55 -34.02 8.31
C ARG A 16 -5.75 -33.37 6.94
N LEU A 17 -5.34 -32.11 6.76
CA LEU A 17 -5.34 -31.47 5.43
C LEU A 17 -4.24 -32.07 4.55
N ALA A 18 -3.05 -32.26 5.12
CA ALA A 18 -1.90 -32.80 4.40
C ALA A 18 -2.11 -34.24 3.94
N SER A 19 -2.84 -35.07 4.69
CA SER A 19 -3.11 -36.47 4.32
C SER A 19 -3.95 -36.66 3.05
N LEU A 20 -4.49 -35.57 2.49
CA LEU A 20 -5.32 -35.57 1.29
C LEU A 20 -4.52 -35.33 0.00
N ALA A 21 -3.23 -35.02 0.09
CA ALA A 21 -2.41 -34.63 -1.06
C ALA A 21 -0.96 -35.12 -0.93
N ASP A 22 -0.25 -35.12 -2.07
CA ASP A 22 1.18 -35.46 -2.12
C ASP A 22 2.09 -34.22 -2.14
N ILE A 23 1.57 -33.09 -2.60
CA ILE A 23 2.28 -31.82 -2.74
C ILE A 23 1.39 -30.67 -2.27
N TYR A 24 1.98 -29.71 -1.58
CA TYR A 24 1.34 -28.45 -1.25
C TYR A 24 1.81 -27.33 -2.17
N VAL A 25 0.84 -26.58 -2.72
CA VAL A 25 1.06 -25.39 -3.52
C VAL A 25 0.37 -24.22 -2.84
N ASN A 26 1.14 -23.24 -2.38
CA ASN A 26 0.58 -21.98 -1.87
C ASN A 26 0.45 -20.99 -3.01
N ASP A 27 -0.77 -20.75 -3.47
CA ASP A 27 -1.08 -19.72 -4.45
C ASP A 27 -1.91 -18.56 -3.84
N ALA A 28 -1.89 -18.44 -2.50
CA ALA A 28 -2.75 -17.53 -1.75
C ALA A 28 -1.95 -16.43 -1.02
N PHE A 29 -1.23 -15.57 -1.78
CA PHE A 29 -0.40 -14.49 -1.21
C PHE A 29 -1.14 -13.60 -0.19
N GLY A 30 -2.40 -13.23 -0.47
CA GLY A 30 -3.21 -12.42 0.44
C GLY A 30 -3.46 -13.04 1.82
N SER A 31 -3.35 -14.36 1.96
CA SER A 31 -3.46 -15.06 3.25
C SER A 31 -2.10 -15.42 3.87
N ALA A 32 -0.99 -15.17 3.17
CA ALA A 32 0.34 -15.62 3.58
C ALA A 32 0.91 -14.88 4.80
N HIS A 33 0.35 -13.71 5.15
CA HIS A 33 0.70 -12.97 6.37
C HIS A 33 0.17 -13.64 7.66
N ARG A 34 -0.64 -14.71 7.55
CA ARG A 34 -1.20 -15.43 8.70
C ARG A 34 -0.63 -16.84 8.77
N ALA A 35 -0.19 -17.22 9.97
CA ALA A 35 0.13 -18.59 10.29
C ALA A 35 -1.17 -19.34 10.62
N HIS A 36 -1.81 -19.92 9.61
CA HIS A 36 -3.00 -20.76 9.77
C HIS A 36 -2.70 -22.18 9.30
N ALA A 37 -3.57 -23.11 9.69
CA ALA A 37 -3.39 -24.52 9.34
C ALA A 37 -3.28 -24.71 7.83
N SER A 38 -4.13 -24.04 7.03
CA SER A 38 -4.10 -24.18 5.57
C SER A 38 -3.02 -23.39 4.83
N THR A 39 -2.34 -22.44 5.48
CA THR A 39 -1.36 -21.54 4.83
C THR A 39 0.08 -21.81 5.25
N GLU A 40 0.28 -22.27 6.49
CA GLU A 40 1.58 -22.47 7.12
C GLU A 40 1.65 -23.88 7.74
N GLY A 41 0.77 -24.25 8.67
CA GLY A 41 0.93 -25.51 9.42
C GLY A 41 0.92 -26.76 8.54
N VAL A 42 0.16 -26.74 7.45
CA VAL A 42 0.09 -27.85 6.48
C VAL A 42 1.45 -28.12 5.83
N THR A 43 2.33 -27.12 5.67
CA THR A 43 3.62 -27.28 4.99
C THR A 43 4.58 -28.16 5.77
N HIS A 44 4.44 -28.24 7.11
CA HIS A 44 5.28 -29.07 7.98
C HIS A 44 5.15 -30.56 7.70
N HIS A 45 4.11 -30.97 6.98
CA HIS A 45 3.84 -32.37 6.62
C HIS A 45 4.31 -32.73 5.20
N PHE A 46 4.81 -31.76 4.43
CA PHE A 46 5.33 -31.97 3.08
C PHE A 46 6.84 -31.80 3.04
N LYS A 47 7.52 -32.65 2.26
CA LYS A 47 8.96 -32.47 1.98
C LYS A 47 9.23 -31.22 1.16
N GLN A 48 8.29 -30.87 0.28
CA GLN A 48 8.39 -29.73 -0.62
C GLN A 48 7.05 -29.00 -0.65
N SER A 49 7.10 -27.69 -0.38
CA SER A 49 5.98 -26.77 -0.42
C SER A 49 6.33 -25.66 -1.39
N ILE A 50 5.57 -25.49 -2.47
CA ILE A 50 5.93 -24.58 -3.57
C ILE A 50 4.98 -23.40 -3.70
N ALA A 51 5.49 -22.29 -4.25
CA ALA A 51 4.65 -21.18 -4.70
C ALA A 51 3.89 -21.57 -5.96
N GLY A 52 2.60 -21.25 -6.02
CA GLY A 52 1.88 -21.18 -7.29
C GLY A 52 2.25 -19.92 -8.09
N PHE A 53 1.67 -19.76 -9.27
CA PHE A 53 2.04 -18.64 -10.17
C PHE A 53 1.60 -17.26 -9.67
N LEU A 54 0.48 -17.16 -8.96
CA LEU A 54 0.05 -15.90 -8.34
C LEU A 54 1.02 -15.52 -7.23
N MET A 55 1.34 -16.46 -6.34
CA MET A 55 2.34 -16.25 -5.28
C MET A 55 3.70 -15.85 -5.86
N GLU A 56 4.20 -16.59 -6.86
CA GLU A 56 5.45 -16.30 -7.54
C GLU A 56 5.46 -14.88 -8.13
N LYS A 57 4.38 -14.49 -8.81
CA LYS A 57 4.22 -13.15 -9.39
C LYS A 57 4.28 -12.06 -8.32
N GLU A 58 3.59 -12.24 -7.19
CA GLU A 58 3.59 -11.29 -6.07
C GLU A 58 5.00 -11.12 -5.49
N LEU A 59 5.69 -12.22 -5.18
CA LEU A 59 7.06 -12.21 -4.66
C LEU A 59 8.04 -11.57 -5.65
N ARG A 60 7.87 -11.86 -6.95
CA ARG A 60 8.71 -11.28 -8.01
C ARG A 60 8.57 -9.76 -8.07
N TYR A 61 7.36 -9.21 -8.06
CA TYR A 61 7.20 -7.76 -8.24
C TYR A 61 7.39 -6.98 -6.95
N LEU A 62 6.77 -7.40 -5.83
CA LEU A 62 6.92 -6.71 -4.54
C LEU A 62 8.33 -6.92 -3.96
N GLY A 63 8.86 -8.15 -4.04
CA GLY A 63 10.21 -8.48 -3.57
C GLY A 63 11.27 -7.69 -4.32
N ASN A 64 11.24 -7.69 -5.66
CA ASN A 64 12.22 -6.93 -6.44
C ASN A 64 12.10 -5.42 -6.26
N ALA A 65 10.88 -4.88 -6.13
CA ALA A 65 10.68 -3.46 -5.86
C ALA A 65 11.28 -3.00 -4.52
N LEU A 66 11.37 -3.89 -3.52
CA LEU A 66 11.96 -3.57 -2.23
C LEU A 66 13.45 -3.92 -2.12
N ALA A 67 13.88 -5.03 -2.71
CA ALA A 67 15.24 -5.54 -2.58
C ALA A 67 16.21 -4.83 -3.52
N ASN A 68 15.83 -4.67 -4.80
CA ASN A 68 16.69 -4.11 -5.84
C ASN A 68 15.90 -3.17 -6.78
N PRO A 69 15.31 -2.07 -6.26
CA PRO A 69 14.56 -1.15 -7.09
C PRO A 69 15.45 -0.42 -8.10
N LYS A 70 14.92 -0.19 -9.30
CA LYS A 70 15.48 0.82 -10.21
C LYS A 70 15.20 2.21 -9.63
N ARG A 71 16.22 3.05 -9.52
CA ARG A 71 16.12 4.40 -8.92
C ARG A 71 15.93 5.51 -9.97
N PRO A 72 15.22 6.60 -9.65
CA PRO A 72 14.59 6.90 -8.35
C PRO A 72 13.43 5.97 -8.01
N PHE A 73 13.42 5.45 -6.78
CA PHE A 73 12.35 4.65 -6.21
C PHE A 73 11.42 5.55 -5.41
N ALA A 74 10.14 5.57 -5.78
CA ALA A 74 9.12 6.32 -5.07
C ALA A 74 8.10 5.40 -4.38
N ALA A 75 7.61 5.83 -3.23
CA ALA A 75 6.42 5.27 -2.61
C ALA A 75 5.33 6.34 -2.48
N ILE A 76 4.09 5.96 -2.79
CA ILE A 76 2.88 6.75 -2.60
C ILE A 76 2.04 6.03 -1.55
N LEU A 77 1.80 6.68 -0.41
CA LEU A 77 0.99 6.13 0.67
C LEU A 77 -0.22 7.03 0.91
N GLY A 78 -1.41 6.44 0.83
CA GLY A 78 -2.68 7.12 1.09
C GLY A 78 -3.59 6.30 1.99
N GLY A 79 -4.90 6.54 1.88
CA GLY A 79 -5.92 5.94 2.72
C GLY A 79 -6.31 6.80 3.94
N ALA A 80 -7.27 6.30 4.70
CA ALA A 80 -7.96 7.10 5.71
C ALA A 80 -7.12 7.37 6.97
N LYS A 81 -6.30 6.42 7.42
CA LYS A 81 -5.65 6.45 8.74
C LYS A 81 -4.14 6.23 8.63
N ILE A 82 -3.42 6.90 9.53
CA ILE A 82 -2.00 6.69 9.81
C ILE A 82 -1.79 5.34 10.51
N SER A 83 -2.73 4.91 11.35
CA SER A 83 -2.66 3.61 12.03
C SER A 83 -2.52 2.46 11.02
N GLY A 84 -1.44 1.68 11.12
CA GLY A 84 -1.09 0.62 10.18
C GLY A 84 -0.27 1.08 8.96
N LYS A 85 0.10 2.36 8.85
CA LYS A 85 1.00 2.88 7.79
C LYS A 85 2.32 3.43 8.32
N ILE A 86 2.44 3.70 9.62
CA ILE A 86 3.68 4.23 10.20
C ILE A 86 4.83 3.26 10.03
N ASP A 87 4.64 1.98 10.34
CA ASP A 87 5.70 0.98 10.21
C ASP A 87 6.16 0.84 8.75
N VAL A 88 5.21 0.94 7.82
CA VAL A 88 5.48 0.99 6.37
C VAL A 88 6.34 2.20 6.02
N ILE A 89 5.94 3.40 6.49
CA ILE A 89 6.70 4.64 6.26
C ILE A 89 8.12 4.46 6.77
N GLN A 90 8.27 4.05 8.03
CA GLN A 90 9.57 3.89 8.69
C GLN A 90 10.48 2.91 7.96
N GLN A 91 9.94 1.78 7.51
CA GLN A 91 10.69 0.78 6.75
C GLN A 91 11.08 1.28 5.35
N LEU A 92 10.24 2.11 4.74
CA LEU A 92 10.50 2.66 3.42
C LEU A 92 11.52 3.80 3.44
N LEU A 93 11.72 4.50 4.57
CA LEU A 93 12.66 5.64 4.65
C LEU A 93 14.09 5.28 4.23
N ASP A 94 14.51 4.05 4.49
CA ASP A 94 15.85 3.59 4.14
C ASP A 94 15.95 3.05 2.70
N LYS A 95 14.81 2.94 2.00
CA LYS A 95 14.71 2.31 0.67
C LYS A 95 14.35 3.31 -0.42
N VAL A 96 13.41 4.22 -0.17
CA VAL A 96 12.87 5.12 -1.20
C VAL A 96 13.71 6.39 -1.36
N ASP A 97 13.70 6.96 -2.54
CA ASP A 97 14.24 8.30 -2.82
C ASP A 97 13.15 9.37 -2.64
N ILE A 98 11.88 9.01 -2.89
CA ILE A 98 10.73 9.91 -2.85
C ILE A 98 9.61 9.24 -2.04
N LEU A 99 9.02 9.97 -1.10
CA LEU A 99 7.85 9.54 -0.34
C LEU A 99 6.71 10.55 -0.52
N VAL A 100 5.59 10.10 -1.08
CA VAL A 100 4.35 10.87 -1.19
C VAL A 100 3.38 10.36 -0.13
N ILE A 101 2.79 11.27 0.65
CA ILE A 101 1.74 10.94 1.63
C ILE A 101 0.46 11.70 1.27
N GLY A 102 -0.65 11.00 1.05
CA GLY A 102 -1.96 11.58 0.74
C GLY A 102 -3.10 10.93 1.53
N GLY A 103 -4.32 10.98 1.01
CA GLY A 103 -5.51 10.42 1.68
C GLY A 103 -5.89 11.15 2.97
N GLY A 104 -6.78 10.57 3.76
CA GLY A 104 -7.17 11.12 5.06
C GLY A 104 -6.00 11.21 6.06
N MET A 105 -5.04 10.30 5.96
CA MET A 105 -3.88 10.27 6.88
C MET A 105 -3.03 11.55 6.84
N VAL A 106 -3.04 12.29 5.72
CA VAL A 106 -2.28 13.54 5.58
C VAL A 106 -2.74 14.63 6.57
N PHE A 107 -4.00 14.61 7.00
CA PHE A 107 -4.53 15.65 7.90
C PHE A 107 -4.00 15.50 9.32
N THR A 108 -3.68 14.29 9.76
CA THR A 108 -2.97 14.08 11.04
C THR A 108 -1.55 14.63 10.98
N PHE A 109 -0.81 14.45 9.86
CA PHE A 109 0.49 15.09 9.65
C PHE A 109 0.37 16.62 9.60
N THR A 110 -0.61 17.14 8.88
CA THR A 110 -0.86 18.58 8.75
C THR A 110 -1.21 19.20 10.10
N LYS A 111 -1.99 18.50 10.94
CA LYS A 111 -2.28 18.89 12.32
C LYS A 111 -1.03 18.84 13.20
N ALA A 112 -0.17 17.84 13.04
CA ALA A 112 1.09 17.72 13.78
C ALA A 112 2.09 18.86 13.47
N MET A 113 2.01 19.43 12.26
CA MET A 113 2.74 20.64 11.86
C MET A 113 2.15 21.95 12.42
N GLY A 114 1.03 21.89 13.16
CA GLY A 114 0.40 23.05 13.80
C GLY A 114 -0.67 23.75 12.98
N TYR A 115 -1.09 23.19 11.85
CA TYR A 115 -2.07 23.81 10.96
C TYR A 115 -3.53 23.45 11.29
N LYS A 116 -4.46 24.25 10.76
CA LYS A 116 -5.89 24.02 10.86
C LYS A 116 -6.37 23.13 9.70
N VAL A 117 -7.13 22.10 10.04
CA VAL A 117 -7.63 21.08 9.09
C VAL A 117 -9.15 20.94 9.13
N GLY A 118 -9.87 21.93 9.69
CA GLY A 118 -11.32 21.87 9.89
C GLY A 118 -11.76 20.58 10.59
N ASP A 119 -12.78 19.95 10.03
CA ASP A 119 -13.35 18.70 10.53
C ASP A 119 -12.82 17.46 9.79
N SER A 120 -11.66 17.58 9.14
CA SER A 120 -11.00 16.47 8.41
C SER A 120 -10.65 15.32 9.36
N LEU A 121 -10.45 14.13 8.80
CA LEU A 121 -10.12 12.93 9.58
C LEU A 121 -8.73 13.06 10.21
N VAL A 122 -8.68 13.14 11.55
CA VAL A 122 -7.44 13.23 12.34
C VAL A 122 -7.45 12.17 13.42
N GLU A 123 -6.36 11.42 13.55
CA GLU A 123 -6.10 10.53 14.69
C GLU A 123 -5.36 11.32 15.77
N ALA A 124 -6.12 11.92 16.69
CA ALA A 124 -5.61 12.85 17.68
C ALA A 124 -4.52 12.23 18.58
N GLU A 125 -4.69 10.96 18.94
CA GLU A 125 -3.74 10.17 19.72
C GLU A 125 -2.45 9.82 18.96
N LYS A 126 -2.40 10.06 17.65
CA LYS A 126 -1.23 9.81 16.78
C LYS A 126 -0.51 11.07 16.35
N ILE A 127 -0.92 12.25 16.81
CA ILE A 127 -0.30 13.54 16.44
C ILE A 127 1.19 13.57 16.83
N ASP A 128 1.54 13.08 18.02
CA ASP A 128 2.94 13.06 18.47
C ASP A 128 3.78 12.10 17.62
N LEU A 129 3.24 10.91 17.33
CA LEU A 129 3.88 9.95 16.43
C LEU A 129 4.06 10.50 15.00
N ALA A 130 3.07 11.24 14.49
CA ALA A 130 3.16 11.90 13.20
C ALA A 130 4.27 12.97 13.21
N ARG A 131 4.43 13.73 14.30
CA ARG A 131 5.50 14.72 14.47
C ARG A 131 6.88 14.07 14.50
N GLU A 132 7.04 12.99 15.26
CA GLU A 132 8.29 12.20 15.31
C GLU A 132 8.64 11.63 13.94
N THR A 133 7.63 11.11 13.22
CA THR A 133 7.79 10.58 11.87
C THR A 133 8.24 11.67 10.89
N LEU A 134 7.66 12.87 10.94
CA LEU A 134 8.10 14.00 10.12
C LEU A 134 9.54 14.39 10.43
N ALA A 135 9.93 14.45 11.71
CA ALA A 135 11.30 14.75 12.12
C ALA A 135 12.29 13.70 11.59
N ARG A 136 11.94 12.41 11.66
CA ARG A 136 12.75 11.32 11.10
C ARG A 136 12.89 11.44 9.59
N ILE A 137 11.81 11.76 8.87
CA ILE A 137 11.86 11.99 7.42
C ILE A 137 12.76 13.18 7.08
N GLN A 138 12.65 14.29 7.80
CA GLN A 138 13.49 15.48 7.60
C GLN A 138 14.99 15.20 7.84
N GLY A 139 15.31 14.28 8.76
CA GLY A 139 16.69 13.82 8.99
C GLY A 139 17.21 12.82 7.95
N SER A 140 16.36 12.36 7.03
CA SER A 140 16.72 11.38 6.00
C SER A 140 17.08 12.06 4.67
N LYS A 141 17.53 11.26 3.68
CA LYS A 141 17.75 11.73 2.30
C LYS A 141 16.47 11.71 1.45
N VAL A 142 15.35 11.26 2.02
CA VAL A 142 14.09 11.07 1.30
C VAL A 142 13.47 12.42 0.97
N LYS A 143 13.07 12.60 -0.28
CA LYS A 143 12.23 13.72 -0.69
C LYS A 143 10.79 13.45 -0.26
N LEU A 144 10.35 14.08 0.82
CA LEU A 144 8.95 14.08 1.24
C LEU A 144 8.11 15.01 0.34
N VAL A 145 6.97 14.51 -0.11
CA VAL A 145 5.98 15.25 -0.89
C VAL A 145 4.64 15.14 -0.17
N LEU A 146 4.21 16.26 0.43
CA LEU A 146 2.88 16.40 1.01
C LEU A 146 2.00 17.23 0.06
N PRO A 147 0.70 16.92 -0.06
CA PRO A 147 -0.30 17.78 -0.68
C PRO A 147 -0.23 19.21 -0.12
N VAL A 148 -0.52 20.19 -0.97
CA VAL A 148 -0.51 21.63 -0.66
C VAL A 148 -1.91 22.23 -0.66
N ASP A 149 -2.85 21.59 -1.34
CA ASP A 149 -4.25 21.95 -1.45
C ASP A 149 -5.13 20.70 -1.37
N ALA A 150 -6.39 20.89 -0.98
CA ALA A 150 -7.36 19.83 -0.80
C ALA A 150 -8.69 20.21 -1.43
N VAL A 151 -9.39 19.22 -1.99
CA VAL A 151 -10.81 19.32 -2.28
C VAL A 151 -11.56 19.11 -0.97
N ILE A 152 -12.41 20.08 -0.61
CA ILE A 152 -13.13 20.08 0.65
C ILE A 152 -14.65 20.12 0.45
N ALA A 153 -15.38 19.47 1.34
CA ALA A 153 -16.84 19.54 1.46
C ALA A 153 -17.27 19.43 2.93
N SER A 154 -18.51 19.79 3.24
CA SER A 154 -19.11 19.61 4.58
C SER A 154 -19.58 18.17 4.83
N GLU A 155 -19.77 17.40 3.77
CA GLU A 155 -20.32 16.04 3.78
C GLU A 155 -19.65 15.14 2.74
N ILE A 156 -19.78 13.83 2.93
CA ILE A 156 -19.32 12.81 1.99
C ILE A 156 -20.56 12.29 1.25
N SER A 157 -20.81 12.81 0.05
CA SER A 157 -21.94 12.42 -0.80
C SER A 157 -21.63 12.71 -2.27
N ASP A 158 -22.31 12.03 -3.20
CA ASP A 158 -22.17 12.29 -4.63
C ASP A 158 -22.77 13.64 -5.07
N SER A 159 -23.62 14.24 -4.22
CA SER A 159 -24.21 15.57 -4.42
C SER A 159 -23.45 16.69 -3.70
N ALA A 160 -22.34 16.37 -3.05
CA ALA A 160 -21.61 17.33 -2.23
C ALA A 160 -21.12 18.53 -3.07
N THR A 161 -21.34 19.74 -2.57
CA THR A 161 -20.73 20.94 -3.15
C THR A 161 -19.28 21.05 -2.69
N THR A 162 -18.36 20.98 -3.63
CA THR A 162 -16.92 21.00 -3.35
C THR A 162 -16.30 22.36 -3.59
N ARG A 163 -15.26 22.69 -2.83
CA ARG A 163 -14.33 23.79 -3.15
C ARG A 163 -12.89 23.33 -2.93
N VAL A 164 -11.93 24.04 -3.50
CA VAL A 164 -10.49 23.81 -3.25
C VAL A 164 -9.99 24.86 -2.27
N CYS A 165 -9.16 24.46 -1.31
CA CYS A 165 -8.43 25.39 -0.46
C CYS A 165 -7.02 24.87 -0.13
N PRO A 166 -6.11 25.72 0.36
CA PRO A 166 -4.85 25.26 0.93
C PRO A 166 -5.08 24.24 2.04
N ILE A 167 -4.28 23.18 2.06
CA ILE A 167 -4.48 22.07 3.01
C ILE A 167 -4.26 22.49 4.46
N ASN A 168 -3.47 23.55 4.68
CA ASN A 168 -3.11 24.09 5.97
C ASN A 168 -4.10 25.15 6.51
N ALA A 169 -5.18 25.41 5.79
CA ALA A 169 -6.16 26.44 6.10
C ALA A 169 -7.61 25.98 5.82
N ILE A 170 -7.91 24.70 6.08
CA ILE A 170 -9.27 24.17 5.88
C ILE A 170 -10.21 24.82 6.92
N PRO A 171 -11.32 25.46 6.48
CA PRO A 171 -12.26 26.11 7.39
C PRO A 171 -13.03 25.12 8.27
N ASP A 172 -13.44 25.57 9.45
CA ASP A 172 -14.29 24.80 10.37
C ASP A 172 -15.61 24.39 9.69
N GLY A 173 -16.12 23.19 10.00
CA GLY A 173 -17.29 22.62 9.34
C GLY A 173 -17.03 21.98 7.97
N MET A 174 -15.78 22.04 7.47
CA MET A 174 -15.38 21.40 6.21
C MET A 174 -14.31 20.33 6.45
N LYS A 175 -14.30 19.33 5.58
CA LYS A 175 -13.37 18.19 5.60
C LYS A 175 -12.62 18.14 4.28
N GLY A 176 -11.33 17.84 4.32
CA GLY A 176 -10.57 17.45 3.14
C GLY A 176 -10.87 16.01 2.77
N LEU A 177 -11.23 15.81 1.50
CA LEU A 177 -11.76 14.54 1.00
C LEU A 177 -11.05 14.04 -0.26
N ASP A 178 -10.23 14.88 -0.90
CA ASP A 178 -9.32 14.51 -1.99
C ASP A 178 -8.18 15.53 -2.08
N ILE A 179 -7.10 15.19 -2.79
CA ILE A 179 -6.02 16.13 -3.07
C ILE A 179 -6.44 17.14 -4.14
N GLY A 180 -6.01 18.39 -3.99
CA GLY A 180 -6.32 19.44 -4.94
C GLY A 180 -5.45 19.41 -6.22
N PRO A 181 -5.79 20.25 -7.21
CA PRO A 181 -5.07 20.33 -8.48
C PRO A 181 -3.58 20.68 -8.34
N ASP A 182 -3.21 21.54 -7.38
CA ASP A 182 -1.81 21.92 -7.21
C ASP A 182 -0.99 20.77 -6.62
N SER A 183 -1.60 19.99 -5.73
CA SER A 183 -1.02 18.76 -5.17
C SER A 183 -0.82 17.70 -6.24
N ILE A 184 -1.81 17.48 -7.12
CA ILE A 184 -1.70 16.56 -8.26
C ILE A 184 -0.51 16.95 -9.14
N LYS A 185 -0.39 18.25 -9.46
CA LYS A 185 0.72 18.77 -10.27
C LYS A 185 2.07 18.58 -9.57
N GLN A 186 2.17 18.90 -8.28
CA GLN A 186 3.40 18.75 -7.50
C GLN A 186 3.85 17.28 -7.45
N ILE A 187 2.93 16.36 -7.18
CA ILE A 187 3.22 14.92 -7.12
C ILE A 187 3.66 14.43 -8.50
N SER A 188 2.96 14.83 -9.57
CA SER A 188 3.32 14.48 -10.95
C SER A 188 4.73 14.92 -11.31
N VAL A 189 5.11 16.16 -10.95
CA VAL A 189 6.47 16.67 -11.17
C VAL A 189 7.50 15.89 -10.35
N ALA A 190 7.20 15.59 -9.08
CA ALA A 190 8.10 14.84 -8.23
C ALA A 190 8.36 13.42 -8.75
N LEU A 191 7.35 12.78 -9.33
CA LEU A 191 7.42 11.40 -9.82
C LEU A 191 7.85 11.28 -11.29
N ALA A 192 7.97 12.38 -12.03
CA ALA A 192 8.19 12.37 -13.48
C ALA A 192 9.41 11.54 -13.92
N GLY A 193 10.45 11.45 -13.09
CA GLY A 193 11.68 10.69 -13.35
C GLY A 193 11.77 9.34 -12.64
N ALA A 194 10.77 8.94 -11.85
CA ALA A 194 10.80 7.71 -11.07
C ALA A 194 10.92 6.47 -11.98
N LYS A 195 11.74 5.50 -11.57
CA LYS A 195 11.98 4.25 -12.30
C LYS A 195 11.30 3.06 -11.63
N THR A 196 11.02 3.17 -10.34
CA THR A 196 10.16 2.24 -9.59
C THR A 196 9.18 3.07 -8.77
N VAL A 197 7.90 2.71 -8.80
CA VAL A 197 6.88 3.33 -7.95
C VAL A 197 6.03 2.26 -7.30
N VAL A 198 5.89 2.32 -5.98
CA VAL A 198 4.89 1.54 -5.23
C VAL A 198 3.79 2.48 -4.77
N TRP A 199 2.53 2.13 -5.01
CA TRP A 199 1.38 2.89 -4.53
C TRP A 199 0.49 2.03 -3.63
N ASN A 200 0.18 2.54 -2.45
CA ASN A 200 -0.70 1.89 -1.49
C ASN A 200 -1.59 2.90 -0.75
N GLY A 201 -2.87 2.93 -1.13
CA GLY A 201 -3.93 3.71 -0.52
C GLY A 201 -4.37 4.89 -1.40
N PRO A 202 -5.68 5.12 -1.56
CA PRO A 202 -6.21 6.19 -2.41
C PRO A 202 -5.89 7.59 -1.84
N MET A 203 -5.99 8.60 -2.70
CA MET A 203 -5.67 10.00 -2.35
C MET A 203 -6.88 10.77 -1.81
N GLY A 204 -8.08 10.25 -2.05
CA GLY A 204 -9.37 10.77 -1.61
C GLY A 204 -10.41 9.65 -1.45
N VAL A 205 -11.64 10.04 -1.11
CA VAL A 205 -12.79 9.12 -0.97
C VAL A 205 -13.36 8.79 -2.35
N PHE A 206 -12.59 8.01 -3.11
CA PHE A 206 -12.81 7.82 -4.55
C PHE A 206 -14.12 7.13 -4.91
N GLU A 207 -14.76 6.47 -3.95
CA GLU A 207 -16.08 5.86 -4.07
C GLU A 207 -17.16 6.91 -4.35
N HIS A 208 -16.88 8.18 -4.07
CA HIS A 208 -17.76 9.30 -4.37
C HIS A 208 -17.14 10.18 -5.47
N LYS A 209 -17.93 10.39 -6.53
CA LYS A 209 -17.46 11.07 -7.75
C LYS A 209 -16.79 12.45 -7.49
N PRO A 210 -17.28 13.29 -6.56
CA PRO A 210 -16.64 14.59 -6.28
C PRO A 210 -15.23 14.49 -5.67
N PHE A 211 -14.85 13.33 -5.13
CA PHE A 211 -13.60 13.11 -4.38
C PHE A 211 -12.69 12.04 -5.00
N ALA A 212 -12.97 11.64 -6.24
CA ALA A 212 -12.24 10.58 -6.94
C ALA A 212 -11.09 11.08 -7.81
N LYS A 213 -11.06 12.38 -8.11
CA LYS A 213 -10.17 12.94 -9.14
C LYS A 213 -8.70 12.71 -8.80
N GLY A 214 -8.26 13.03 -7.60
CA GLY A 214 -6.88 12.87 -7.18
C GLY A 214 -6.41 11.42 -7.24
N THR A 215 -7.24 10.49 -6.76
CA THR A 215 -6.97 9.04 -6.85
C THR A 215 -6.81 8.59 -8.31
N PHE A 216 -7.73 8.96 -9.20
CA PHE A 216 -7.65 8.58 -10.61
C PHE A 216 -6.52 9.25 -11.37
N GLU A 217 -6.15 10.50 -11.02
CA GLU A 217 -4.97 11.14 -11.59
C GLU A 217 -3.67 10.44 -11.15
N MET A 218 -3.60 9.88 -9.93
CA MET A 218 -2.46 9.03 -9.54
C MET A 218 -2.43 7.73 -10.34
N ALA A 219 -3.58 7.08 -10.54
CA ALA A 219 -3.64 5.87 -11.37
C ALA A 219 -3.17 6.13 -12.81
N LYS A 220 -3.62 7.25 -13.43
CA LYS A 220 -3.18 7.68 -14.77
C LYS A 220 -1.69 7.99 -14.81
N LEU A 221 -1.18 8.74 -13.82
CA LEU A 221 0.24 9.07 -13.71
C LEU A 221 1.11 7.81 -13.67
N LEU A 222 0.71 6.79 -12.91
CA LEU A 222 1.41 5.52 -12.86
C LEU A 222 1.37 4.81 -14.22
N ALA A 223 0.20 4.71 -14.85
CA ALA A 223 0.09 4.11 -16.19
C ALA A 223 1.01 4.79 -17.23
N ASP A 224 1.13 6.12 -17.18
CA ASP A 224 2.01 6.89 -18.06
C ASP A 224 3.51 6.71 -17.71
N LEU A 225 3.85 6.46 -16.44
CA LEU A 225 5.20 6.08 -16.03
C LEU A 225 5.55 4.66 -16.51
N THR A 226 4.62 3.72 -16.41
CA THR A 226 4.78 2.35 -16.90
C THR A 226 5.05 2.33 -18.40
N GLN A 227 4.28 3.09 -19.17
CA GLN A 227 4.48 3.23 -20.61
C GLN A 227 5.87 3.80 -20.97
N ARG A 228 6.46 4.61 -20.07
CA ARG A 228 7.83 5.14 -20.20
C ARG A 228 8.91 4.21 -19.63
N GLY A 229 8.55 2.99 -19.24
CA GLY A 229 9.47 1.94 -18.79
C GLY A 229 9.76 1.91 -17.29
N ALA A 230 8.98 2.63 -16.46
CA ALA A 230 9.06 2.48 -15.01
C ALA A 230 8.35 1.19 -14.55
N THR A 231 8.86 0.59 -13.48
CA THR A 231 8.14 -0.48 -12.76
C THR A 231 7.13 0.17 -11.83
N THR A 232 5.83 -0.09 -12.02
CA THR A 232 4.76 0.45 -11.16
C THR A 232 3.99 -0.68 -10.49
N VAL A 233 4.02 -0.71 -9.15
CA VAL A 233 3.35 -1.73 -8.36
C VAL A 233 2.26 -1.07 -7.52
N VAL A 234 1.03 -1.55 -7.66
CA VAL A 234 -0.11 -1.10 -6.85
C VAL A 234 -0.43 -2.17 -5.83
N GLY A 235 -0.59 -1.79 -4.57
CA GLY A 235 -0.97 -2.68 -3.48
C GLY A 235 -2.09 -2.13 -2.63
N GLY A 236 -2.76 -3.02 -1.90
CA GLY A 236 -3.96 -2.71 -1.13
C GLY A 236 -5.23 -2.80 -1.96
N GLY A 237 -6.30 -3.32 -1.35
CA GLY A 237 -7.58 -3.56 -2.02
C GLY A 237 -8.17 -2.29 -2.62
N ASP A 238 -8.17 -1.19 -1.87
CA ASP A 238 -8.75 0.08 -2.32
C ASP A 238 -8.00 0.68 -3.51
N SER A 239 -6.66 0.63 -3.52
CA SER A 239 -5.86 1.10 -4.66
C SER A 239 -6.11 0.24 -5.90
N ALA A 240 -6.22 -1.08 -5.74
CA ALA A 240 -6.53 -1.99 -6.83
C ALA A 240 -7.93 -1.72 -7.40
N ALA A 241 -8.93 -1.50 -6.53
CA ALA A 241 -10.28 -1.13 -6.93
C ALA A 241 -10.31 0.20 -7.69
N ALA A 242 -9.57 1.21 -7.22
CA ALA A 242 -9.49 2.50 -7.89
C ALA A 242 -8.85 2.41 -9.29
N VAL A 243 -7.84 1.54 -9.47
CA VAL A 243 -7.23 1.30 -10.78
C VAL A 243 -8.20 0.57 -11.72
N ALA A 244 -8.95 -0.41 -11.20
CA ALA A 244 -9.98 -1.12 -11.95
C ALA A 244 -11.09 -0.18 -12.41
N GLU A 245 -11.60 0.68 -11.51
CA GLU A 245 -12.61 1.68 -11.85
C GLU A 245 -12.11 2.70 -12.89
N ALA A 246 -10.83 3.03 -12.85
CA ALA A 246 -10.19 3.88 -13.86
C ALA A 246 -9.95 3.16 -15.21
N GLY A 247 -10.13 1.84 -15.29
CA GLY A 247 -9.88 1.03 -16.49
C GLY A 247 -8.40 0.98 -16.89
N LEU A 248 -7.50 1.00 -15.91
CA LEU A 248 -6.04 1.11 -16.13
C LEU A 248 -5.27 -0.16 -15.73
N GLU A 249 -5.95 -1.26 -15.45
CA GLU A 249 -5.34 -2.48 -14.90
C GLU A 249 -4.18 -3.00 -15.77
N ASP A 250 -4.43 -3.10 -17.08
CA ASP A 250 -3.48 -3.59 -18.07
C ASP A 250 -2.35 -2.59 -18.39
N ARG A 251 -2.41 -1.37 -17.84
CA ARG A 251 -1.41 -0.33 -18.06
C ARG A 251 -0.40 -0.23 -16.92
N LEU A 252 -0.50 -1.06 -15.89
CA LEU A 252 0.43 -1.10 -14.77
C LEU A 252 1.29 -2.37 -14.80
N THR A 253 2.49 -2.31 -14.22
CA THR A 253 3.39 -3.48 -14.18
C THR A 253 2.84 -4.60 -13.31
N HIS A 254 2.30 -4.27 -12.13
CA HIS A 254 1.71 -5.27 -11.22
C HIS A 254 0.64 -4.64 -10.33
N ILE A 255 -0.46 -5.36 -10.14
CA ILE A 255 -1.51 -5.03 -9.19
C ILE A 255 -1.57 -6.20 -8.21
N SER A 256 -1.20 -5.90 -6.97
CA SER A 256 -1.16 -6.88 -5.90
C SER A 256 -2.56 -7.10 -5.34
N THR A 257 -2.95 -8.37 -5.26
CA THR A 257 -4.20 -8.82 -4.65
C THR A 257 -4.01 -9.19 -3.18
N GLY A 258 -2.81 -8.97 -2.64
CA GLY A 258 -2.44 -9.40 -1.30
C GLY A 258 -3.06 -8.60 -0.15
N GLY A 259 -3.68 -7.44 -0.42
CA GLY A 259 -4.32 -6.62 0.61
C GLY A 259 -3.37 -6.32 1.79
N GLY A 260 -3.70 -6.83 2.97
CA GLY A 260 -2.87 -6.73 4.17
C GLY A 260 -1.51 -7.42 4.05
N ALA A 261 -1.41 -8.54 3.31
CA ALA A 261 -0.15 -9.24 3.09
C ALA A 261 0.85 -8.38 2.32
N SER A 262 0.39 -7.65 1.29
CA SER A 262 1.24 -6.72 0.55
C SER A 262 1.76 -5.60 1.46
N LEU A 263 0.95 -5.14 2.40
CA LEU A 263 1.33 -4.10 3.35
C LEU A 263 2.38 -4.60 4.34
N GLU A 264 2.15 -5.74 4.99
CA GLU A 264 3.12 -6.36 5.90
C GLU A 264 4.43 -6.71 5.18
N PHE A 265 4.35 -7.10 3.91
CA PHE A 265 5.53 -7.31 3.08
C PHE A 265 6.32 -5.99 2.85
N LEU A 266 5.63 -4.87 2.61
CA LEU A 266 6.24 -3.54 2.50
C LEU A 266 6.85 -3.07 3.83
N GLU A 267 6.26 -3.46 4.97
CA GLU A 267 6.83 -3.28 6.32
C GLU A 267 8.10 -4.14 6.53
N GLY A 268 8.40 -5.06 5.62
CA GLY A 268 9.54 -5.97 5.72
C GLY A 268 9.32 -7.10 6.72
N LYS A 269 8.07 -7.40 7.07
CA LYS A 269 7.75 -8.55 7.91
C LYS A 269 7.98 -9.84 7.13
N VAL A 270 8.41 -10.87 7.85
CA VAL A 270 8.43 -12.24 7.35
C VAL A 270 6.99 -12.75 7.33
N LEU A 271 6.45 -13.02 6.15
CA LEU A 271 5.11 -13.58 6.01
C LEU A 271 5.16 -15.09 6.28
N PRO A 272 4.45 -15.63 7.28
CA PRO A 272 4.54 -17.04 7.67
C PRO A 272 4.31 -18.02 6.49
N GLY A 273 3.27 -17.78 5.69
CA GLY A 273 2.94 -18.64 4.54
C GLY A 273 3.91 -18.52 3.36
N VAL A 274 4.77 -17.49 3.33
CA VAL A 274 5.88 -17.38 2.37
C VAL A 274 7.12 -18.08 2.93
N ALA A 275 7.45 -17.84 4.20
CA ALA A 275 8.59 -18.47 4.87
C ALA A 275 8.46 -20.00 4.98
N ALA A 276 7.22 -20.50 4.98
CA ALA A 276 6.88 -21.91 4.96
C ALA A 276 7.14 -22.61 3.61
N LEU A 277 7.42 -21.86 2.55
CA LEU A 277 7.75 -22.41 1.24
C LEU A 277 9.20 -22.91 1.21
N THR A 278 9.42 -23.99 0.48
CA THR A 278 10.76 -24.55 0.29
C THR A 278 11.61 -23.62 -0.56
N GLU A 279 12.82 -23.29 -0.10
CA GLU A 279 13.77 -22.51 -0.89
C GLU A 279 14.12 -23.23 -2.19
N GLN A 280 14.26 -22.46 -3.27
CA GLN A 280 14.74 -22.99 -4.53
C GLN A 280 16.20 -23.40 -4.35
N SER A 281 16.47 -24.70 -4.33
CA SER A 281 17.84 -25.21 -4.30
C SER A 281 18.48 -24.92 -5.65
N ASN A 282 19.52 -24.07 -5.68
CA ASN A 282 20.34 -23.86 -6.87
C ASN A 282 21.16 -25.12 -7.15
N VAL A 283 20.56 -26.12 -7.80
CA VAL A 283 21.28 -27.25 -8.38
C VAL A 283 21.83 -26.83 -9.74
N HIS A 284 22.79 -25.92 -9.72
CA HIS A 284 23.68 -25.63 -10.84
C HIS A 284 25.12 -25.80 -10.36
N SER A 285 25.51 -27.07 -10.21
CA SER A 285 26.90 -27.51 -10.13
C SER A 285 27.01 -28.92 -10.70
N VAL A 286 27.17 -29.01 -12.02
CA VAL A 286 27.97 -30.02 -12.70
C VAL A 286 28.72 -29.31 -13.82
#